data_AF-A0A2V8R322-F1
#
_entry.id   AF-A0A2V8R322-F1
#
_cell.length_a   1.000
_cell.length_b   1.000
_cell.length_c   1.000
_cell.angle_alpha   90.00
_cell.angle_beta   90.00
_cell.angle_gamma   90.00
#
_symmetry.space_group_name_H-M   'P 1'
#
loop_
_entity.id
_entity.type
_entity.pdbx_description
1 polymer ?
#
loop_
_entity_poly.entity_id
_entity_poly.type
_entity_poly.pdbx_seq_one_letter_code
_entity_poly.pdbx_strand_id
1 'polypeptide(L)'
;PTWGLLWLPVFVALLTLLSLAVGMWASAVNVKYRDVGAVLPVLIQFWMFASPVVYPSSLIYSRGLAPVWQRLYTLNPMVGILDNFRAALLGVPFNWAALAVSVAFTLALLVYAAYDFRRMERSFADIV
;
A
#
# COMPACT_ATOMS: atom_id res chain seq x y z
N PRO A 1 -29.39 2.22 -0.31
CA PRO A 1 -28.41 1.24 0.20
C PRO A 1 -27.40 0.86 -0.89
N THR A 2 -26.16 1.32 -0.74
CA THR A 2 -25.10 1.15 -1.75
C THR A 2 -24.55 -0.27 -1.71
N TRP A 3 -24.78 -1.04 -2.77
CA TRP A 3 -24.21 -2.39 -2.96
C TRP A 3 -22.67 -2.41 -2.84
N GLY A 4 -22.01 -1.25 -2.91
CA GLY A 4 -20.58 -1.07 -2.65
C GLY A 4 -20.12 -1.51 -1.26
N LEU A 5 -20.99 -1.53 -0.24
CA LEU A 5 -20.65 -2.00 1.12
C LEU A 5 -20.15 -3.45 1.14
N LEU A 6 -20.62 -4.30 0.21
CA LEU A 6 -20.19 -5.69 0.08
C LEU A 6 -18.71 -5.82 -0.34
N TRP A 7 -18.12 -4.76 -0.90
CA TRP A 7 -16.71 -4.73 -1.29
C TRP A 7 -15.77 -4.31 -0.15
N LEU A 8 -16.30 -3.81 0.97
CA LEU A 8 -15.46 -3.42 2.12
C LEU A 8 -14.55 -4.56 2.63
N PRO A 9 -15.03 -5.81 2.80
CA PRO A 9 -14.16 -6.92 3.21
C PRO A 9 -13.01 -7.16 2.23
N VAL A 10 -13.25 -6.98 0.93
CA VAL A 10 -12.23 -7.14 -0.12
C VAL A 10 -11.16 -6.07 0.00
N PHE A 11 -11.55 -4.80 0.22
CA PHE A 11 -10.59 -3.72 0.41
C PHE A 11 -9.80 -3.85 1.72
N VAL A 12 -10.44 -4.32 2.79
CA VAL A 12 -9.75 -4.65 4.04
C VAL A 12 -8.75 -5.79 3.82
N ALA A 13 -9.13 -6.85 3.10
CA ALA A 13 -8.23 -7.94 2.77
C ALA A 13 -7.03 -7.50 1.92
N LEU A 14 -7.25 -6.59 0.96
CA LEU A 14 -6.14 -6.02 0.19
C LEU A 14 -5.21 -5.16 1.06
N LEU A 15 -5.78 -4.36 1.96
CA LEU A 15 -5.00 -3.56 2.90
C LEU A 15 -4.16 -4.44 3.83
N THR A 16 -4.73 -5.53 4.37
CA THR A 16 -4.00 -6.45 5.23
C THR A 16 -2.89 -7.17 4.49
N LEU A 17 -3.12 -7.60 3.24
CA LEU A 17 -2.09 -8.19 2.39
C LEU A 17 -0.95 -7.20 2.10
N LEU A 18 -1.27 -5.94 1.82
CA LEU A 18 -0.26 -4.91 1.61
C LEU A 18 0.53 -4.63 2.89
N SER A 19 -0.14 -4.49 4.03
CA SER A 19 0.52 -4.31 5.34
C SER A 19 1.41 -5.51 5.68
N LEU A 20 0.98 -6.72 5.36
CA LEU A 20 1.75 -7.94 5.55
C LEU A 20 2.99 -7.97 4.66
N ALA A 21 2.86 -7.61 3.37
CA ALA A 21 3.99 -7.53 2.44
C ALA A 21 5.04 -6.51 2.91
N VAL A 22 4.60 -5.30 3.25
CA VAL A 22 5.49 -4.24 3.76
C VAL A 22 6.11 -4.64 5.10
N GLY A 23 5.35 -5.23 6.01
CA GLY A 23 5.83 -5.68 7.32
C GLY A 23 6.86 -6.81 7.22
N MET A 24 6.62 -7.80 6.34
CA MET A 24 7.58 -8.87 6.07
C MET A 24 8.89 -8.32 5.50
N TRP A 25 8.79 -7.43 4.50
CA TRP A 25 9.96 -6.80 3.91
C TRP A 25 10.73 -5.94 4.92
N ALA A 26 10.02 -5.09 5.67
CA ALA A 26 10.62 -4.25 6.71
C ALA A 26 11.29 -5.07 7.81
N SER A 27 10.68 -6.19 8.23
CA SER A 27 11.26 -7.10 9.21
C SER A 27 12.56 -7.73 8.70
N ALA A 28 12.56 -8.20 7.44
CA ALA A 28 13.75 -8.73 6.79
C ALA A 28 14.88 -7.68 6.77
N VAL A 29 14.59 -6.45 6.34
CA VAL A 29 15.60 -5.39 6.29
C VAL A 29 16.10 -5.00 7.70
N ASN A 30 15.21 -4.92 8.70
CA ASN A 30 15.56 -4.54 10.07
C ASN A 30 16.53 -5.55 10.72
N VAL A 31 16.41 -6.83 10.38
CA VAL A 31 17.34 -7.87 10.83
C VAL A 31 18.76 -7.62 10.29
N LYS A 32 18.86 -7.17 9.04
CA LYS A 32 20.16 -6.84 8.42
C LYS A 32 20.70 -5.48 8.86
N TYR A 33 19.82 -4.52 9.14
CA TYR A 33 20.15 -3.15 9.51
C TYR A 33 19.33 -2.69 10.72
N ARG A 34 19.93 -2.71 11.92
CA ARG A 34 19.24 -2.37 13.18
C ARG A 34 18.64 -0.97 13.22
N ASP A 35 19.17 -0.03 12.43
CA ASP A 35 18.71 1.36 12.41
C ASP A 35 17.37 1.54 11.69
N VAL A 36 16.98 0.57 10.85
CA VAL A 36 15.72 0.63 10.09
C VAL A 36 14.50 0.60 11.01
N GLY A 37 14.58 -0.12 12.13
CA GLY A 37 13.52 -0.13 13.15
C GLY A 37 13.17 1.26 13.69
N ALA A 38 14.15 2.15 13.86
CA ALA A 38 13.92 3.51 14.35
C ALA A 38 13.39 4.45 13.26
N VAL A 39 13.73 4.19 11.99
CA VAL A 39 13.36 5.05 10.85
C VAL A 39 11.96 4.70 10.31
N LEU A 40 11.51 3.45 10.47
CA LEU A 40 10.21 2.98 9.99
C LEU A 40 9.01 3.85 10.41
N PRO A 41 8.84 4.26 11.69
CA PRO A 41 7.72 5.11 12.09
C PRO A 41 7.69 6.45 11.35
N VAL A 42 8.87 7.05 11.13
CA VAL A 42 9.02 8.31 10.40
C VAL A 42 8.63 8.11 8.93
N LEU A 43 9.10 7.03 8.30
CA LEU A 43 8.75 6.70 6.91
C LEU A 43 7.24 6.47 6.74
N ILE A 44 6.61 5.76 7.67
CA ILE A 44 5.15 5.54 7.65
C ILE A 44 4.41 6.88 7.79
N GLN A 45 4.90 7.79 8.63
CA GLN A 45 4.30 9.11 8.78
C GLN A 45 4.40 9.93 7.50
N PHE A 46 5.55 9.94 6.83
CA PHE A 46 5.69 10.54 5.50
C PHE A 46 4.76 9.88 4.46
N TRP A 47 4.67 8.54 4.49
CA TRP A 47 3.81 7.79 3.57
C TRP A 47 2.33 8.11 3.73
N MET A 48 1.89 8.34 4.97
CA MET A 48 0.53 8.77 5.28
C MET A 48 0.18 10.09 4.60
N PHE A 49 1.10 11.08 4.61
CA PHE A 49 0.92 12.35 3.90
C PHE A 49 1.01 12.21 2.37
N ALA A 50 1.77 11.23 1.88
CA ALA A 50 1.87 10.91 0.45
C ALA A 50 0.67 10.11 -0.08
N SER A 51 -0.24 9.66 0.80
CA SER A 51 -1.41 8.84 0.46
C SER A 51 -2.70 9.62 0.73
N PRO A 52 -3.85 9.22 0.13
CA PRO A 52 -5.11 9.96 0.27
C PRO A 52 -5.82 9.63 1.59
N VAL A 53 -5.03 9.54 2.67
CA VAL A 53 -5.49 9.33 4.04
C VAL A 53 -6.01 10.65 4.59
N VAL A 54 -5.17 11.68 4.57
CA VAL A 54 -5.47 13.00 5.15
C VAL A 54 -6.35 13.83 4.22
N TYR A 55 -6.16 13.71 2.90
CA TYR A 55 -6.91 14.47 1.90
C TYR A 55 -7.41 13.56 0.78
N PRO A 56 -8.60 13.83 0.20
CA PRO A 56 -9.09 13.09 -0.96
C PRO A 56 -8.21 13.34 -2.20
N SER A 57 -8.05 12.31 -3.03
CA SER A 57 -7.29 12.38 -4.28
C SER A 57 -7.83 13.43 -5.26
N SER A 58 -9.13 13.78 -5.17
CA SER A 58 -9.77 14.84 -5.94
C SER A 58 -9.13 16.23 -5.75
N LEU A 59 -8.50 16.51 -4.61
CA LEU A 59 -7.76 17.75 -4.37
C LEU A 59 -6.47 17.83 -5.22
N ILE A 60 -5.85 16.69 -5.52
CA ILE A 60 -4.63 16.65 -6.35
C ILE A 60 -4.97 16.90 -7.82
N TYR A 61 -6.05 16.28 -8.32
CA TYR A 61 -6.48 16.46 -9.70
C TYR A 61 -7.05 17.86 -9.96
N SER A 62 -7.71 18.47 -8.98
CA SER A 62 -8.30 19.82 -9.10
C SER A 62 -7.30 20.96 -8.94
N ARG A 63 -6.16 20.75 -8.25
CA ARG A 63 -5.14 21.80 -8.03
C ARG A 63 -4.20 22.07 -9.21
N GLY A 64 -4.41 21.46 -10.37
CA GLY A 64 -3.61 21.74 -11.57
C GLY A 64 -2.14 21.30 -11.48
N LEU A 65 -1.82 20.34 -10.60
CA LEU A 65 -0.51 19.70 -10.56
C LEU A 65 -0.19 19.08 -11.93
N ALA A 66 1.05 19.23 -12.39
CA ALA A 66 1.48 18.71 -13.71
C ALA A 66 1.09 17.23 -13.88
N PRO A 67 0.70 16.79 -15.09
CA PRO A 67 0.13 15.46 -15.34
C PRO A 67 1.05 14.30 -14.93
N VAL A 68 2.35 14.55 -14.80
CA VAL A 68 3.33 13.58 -14.28
C VAL A 68 3.06 13.23 -12.81
N TRP A 69 2.79 14.24 -11.97
CA TRP A 69 2.53 14.05 -10.55
C TRP A 69 1.23 13.28 -10.30
N GLN A 70 0.23 13.49 -11.16
CA GLN A 70 -1.03 12.75 -11.11
C GLN A 70 -0.82 11.27 -11.41
N ARG A 71 0.00 10.92 -12.41
CA ARG A 71 0.33 9.52 -12.74
C ARG A 71 1.14 8.85 -11.64
N LEU A 72 2.14 9.54 -11.09
CA LEU A 72 2.92 9.04 -9.96
C LEU A 72 2.03 8.76 -8.74
N TYR A 73 1.03 9.62 -8.51
CA TYR A 73 0.06 9.40 -7.45
C TYR A 73 -0.80 8.16 -7.70
N THR A 74 -1.29 7.95 -8.93
CA THR A 74 -2.06 6.73 -9.27
C THR A 74 -1.28 5.41 -9.14
N LEU A 75 0.06 5.47 -9.15
CA LEU A 75 0.91 4.29 -8.94
C LEU A 75 1.01 3.86 -7.47
N ASN A 76 0.63 4.73 -6.53
CA ASN A 76 0.65 4.38 -5.12
C ASN A 76 -0.47 3.38 -4.80
N PRO A 77 -0.16 2.16 -4.33
CA PRO A 77 -1.18 1.14 -4.04
C PRO A 77 -2.18 1.55 -2.95
N MET A 78 -1.80 2.49 -2.07
CA MET A 78 -2.72 3.01 -1.06
C MET A 78 -3.81 3.89 -1.69
N VAL A 79 -3.57 4.49 -2.86
CA VAL A 79 -4.54 5.34 -3.54
C VAL A 79 -5.73 4.52 -4.02
N GLY A 80 -5.48 3.43 -4.74
CA GLY A 80 -6.57 2.59 -5.25
C GLY A 80 -7.35 1.89 -4.15
N ILE A 81 -6.71 1.50 -3.04
CA ILE A 81 -7.41 0.89 -1.89
C ILE A 81 -8.30 1.93 -1.19
N LEU A 82 -7.75 3.09 -0.83
CA LEU A 82 -8.47 4.10 -0.05
C LEU A 82 -9.54 4.83 -0.85
N ASP A 83 -9.30 5.16 -2.12
CA ASP A 83 -10.30 5.82 -2.95
C ASP A 83 -11.51 4.91 -3.17
N ASN A 84 -11.30 3.62 -3.41
CA ASN A 84 -12.39 2.66 -3.58
C ASN A 84 -13.09 2.32 -2.26
N PHE A 85 -12.37 2.33 -1.13
CA PHE A 85 -12.97 2.22 0.20
C PHE A 85 -13.92 3.41 0.46
N ARG A 86 -13.50 4.64 0.15
CA ARG A 86 -14.35 5.83 0.25
C ARG A 86 -15.52 5.76 -0.73
N ALA A 87 -15.29 5.29 -1.95
CA ALA A 87 -16.32 5.16 -2.96
C ALA A 87 -17.42 4.16 -2.55
N ALA A 88 -17.05 3.08 -1.88
CA ALA A 88 -18.00 2.10 -1.35
C ALA A 88 -18.92 2.70 -0.28
N LEU A 89 -18.35 3.54 0.60
CA LEU A 89 -19.10 4.23 1.65
C LEU A 89 -19.99 5.36 1.12
N LEU A 90 -19.47 6.15 0.17
CA LEU A 90 -20.15 7.32 -0.37
C LEU A 90 -21.10 6.99 -1.54
N GLY A 91 -21.07 5.76 -2.06
CA GLY A 91 -21.91 5.35 -3.18
C GLY A 91 -21.52 5.93 -4.53
N VAL A 92 -20.26 6.36 -4.67
CA VAL A 92 -19.71 6.88 -5.94
C VAL A 92 -19.05 5.76 -6.73
N PRO A 93 -18.88 5.91 -8.06
CA PRO A 93 -18.28 4.87 -8.90
C PRO A 93 -16.86 4.53 -8.48
N PHE A 94 -16.55 3.23 -8.55
CA PHE A 94 -15.21 2.71 -8.27
C PHE A 94 -14.21 3.08 -9.36
N ASN A 95 -12.99 3.39 -8.94
CA ASN A 95 -11.84 3.55 -9.82
C ASN A 95 -11.14 2.19 -9.97
N TRP A 96 -11.62 1.40 -10.92
CA TRP A 96 -11.10 0.07 -11.23
C TRP A 96 -9.65 0.07 -11.71
N ALA A 97 -9.22 1.14 -12.42
CA ALA A 97 -7.85 1.26 -12.90
C ALA A 97 -6.86 1.41 -11.73
N ALA A 98 -7.15 2.33 -10.79
CA ALA A 98 -6.33 2.48 -9.60
C ALA A 98 -6.34 1.23 -8.71
N LEU A 99 -7.50 0.53 -8.64
CA LEU A 99 -7.59 -0.74 -7.91
C LEU A 99 -6.70 -1.81 -8.54
N ALA A 100 -6.74 -1.98 -9.87
CA ALA A 100 -5.94 -2.98 -10.56
C ALA A 100 -4.43 -2.76 -10.35
N VAL A 101 -3.98 -1.50 -10.41
CA VAL A 101 -2.59 -1.12 -10.10
C VAL A 101 -2.25 -1.48 -8.65
N SER A 102 -3.14 -1.18 -7.71
CA SER A 102 -2.94 -1.47 -6.28
C SER A 102 -2.85 -2.96 -6.00
N VAL A 103 -3.71 -3.77 -6.64
CA VAL A 103 -3.69 -5.23 -6.54
C VAL A 103 -2.40 -5.80 -7.12
N ALA A 104 -2.03 -5.38 -8.33
CA ALA A 104 -0.81 -5.85 -8.99
C ALA A 104 0.45 -5.51 -8.17
N PHE A 105 0.53 -4.28 -7.65
CA PHE A 105 1.64 -3.86 -6.80
C PHE A 105 1.67 -4.63 -5.47
N THR A 106 0.53 -4.81 -4.81
CA THR A 106 0.44 -5.57 -3.56
C THR A 106 0.92 -7.01 -3.74
N LEU A 107 0.47 -7.68 -4.81
CA LEU A 107 0.89 -9.05 -5.11
C LEU A 107 2.38 -9.12 -5.45
N ALA A 108 2.90 -8.19 -6.26
CA ALA A 108 4.32 -8.15 -6.60
C ALA A 108 5.19 -7.93 -5.35
N LEU A 109 4.79 -7.00 -4.48
CA LEU A 109 5.49 -6.72 -3.24
C LEU A 109 5.42 -7.91 -2.28
N LEU A 110 4.27 -8.58 -2.19
CA LEU A 110 4.10 -9.76 -1.34
C LEU A 110 5.02 -10.92 -1.78
N VAL A 111 5.09 -11.19 -3.08
CA VAL A 111 5.99 -12.21 -3.64
C VAL A 111 7.44 -11.85 -3.37
N TYR A 112 7.82 -10.60 -3.60
CA TYR A 112 9.17 -10.11 -3.34
C TYR A 112 9.55 -10.20 -1.86
N ALA A 113 8.68 -9.74 -0.96
CA ALA A 113 8.88 -9.79 0.48
C ALA A 113 9.00 -11.24 0.99
N ALA A 114 8.15 -12.15 0.49
CA ALA A 114 8.20 -13.56 0.83
C ALA A 114 9.49 -14.24 0.34
N TYR A 115 9.97 -13.87 -0.85
CA TYR A 115 11.25 -14.36 -1.39
C TYR A 115 12.44 -13.90 -0.54
N ASP A 116 12.49 -12.61 -0.19
CA ASP A 116 13.58 -12.04 0.62
C ASP A 116 13.59 -12.63 2.03
N PHE A 117 12.41 -12.77 2.65
CA PHE A 117 12.26 -13.40 3.96
C PHE A 117 12.79 -14.85 3.98
N ARG A 118 12.42 -15.67 2.98
CA ARG A 118 12.92 -17.04 2.85
C ARG A 118 14.43 -17.11 2.63
N ARG A 119 15.01 -16.15 1.91
CA ARG A 119 16.45 -16.06 1.70
C ARG A 119 17.18 -15.80 3.02
N MET A 120 16.62 -14.92 3.86
CA MET A 120 17.17 -14.61 5.18
C MET A 120 17.13 -15.83 6.10
N GLU A 121 16.01 -16.56 6.14
CA GLU A 121 15.81 -17.76 6.96
C GLU A 121 16.88 -18.83 6.71
N ARG A 122 17.29 -19.02 5.44
CA ARG A 122 18.39 -19.94 5.09
C ARG A 122 19.75 -19.51 5.66
N SER A 123 20.00 -18.21 5.76
CA SER A 123 21.24 -17.70 6.36
C SER A 123 21.26 -17.85 7.89
N PHE A 124 20.10 -17.95 8.53
CA PHE A 124 20.00 -18.19 9.97
C PHE A 124 20.19 -19.65 10.35
N ALA A 125 19.75 -20.57 9.50
CA ALA A 125 19.91 -22.01 9.73
C ALA A 125 21.39 -22.47 9.68
N ASP A 126 22.27 -21.72 9.01
CA ASP A 126 23.72 -22.04 8.92
C ASP A 126 24.55 -21.47 10.08
N ILE A 127 23.96 -20.67 10.98
CA ILE A 127 24.69 -20.02 12.10
C ILE A 127 24.40 -20.71 13.45
N VAL A 128 23.53 -21.74 13.48
CA VAL A 128 23.20 -22.53 14.68
C VAL A 128 23.83 -23.91 14.64
#